data_AF-A0A221K1H9-F1
#
_entry.id   AF-A0A221K1H9-F1
#
_cell.length_a   1.000
_cell.length_b   1.000
_cell.length_c   1.000
_cell.angle_alpha   90.00
_cell.angle_beta   90.00
_cell.angle_gamma   90.00
#
_symmetry.space_group_name_H-M   'P 1'
#
loop_
_entity.id
_entity.type
_entity.pdbx_description
1 polymer ?
#
loop_
_entity_poly.entity_id
_entity_poly.type
_entity_poly.pdbx_seq_one_letter_code
_entity_poly.pdbx_strand_id
1 'polypeptide(L)'
;MTGAHDMPAVLDVLCPMYVMTNRTGHITHVGATLRKLRPDLDWVGARFLEVFALKRPRAVTSITNLRDSAGIKLHLQLRDAPMPSFLNPMKDARSWASCASLDECKAYALAAYEALPFQEQMAFRNHISEMEIAA
;
A
#
# COMPACT_ATOMS: atom_id res chain seq x y z
N MET A 1 19.64 -29.55 -3.51
CA MET A 1 18.39 -29.73 -4.29
C MET A 1 17.44 -28.61 -3.92
N THR A 2 17.61 -27.42 -4.50
CA THR A 2 16.77 -26.23 -4.23
C THR A 2 15.57 -26.32 -5.18
N GLY A 3 14.52 -27.00 -4.74
CA GLY A 3 13.26 -27.07 -5.47
C GLY A 3 12.58 -25.71 -5.49
N ALA A 4 11.66 -25.51 -6.44
CA ALA A 4 10.88 -24.29 -6.67
C ALA A 4 10.04 -23.76 -5.47
N HIS A 5 10.23 -24.31 -4.27
CA HIS A 5 9.54 -23.93 -3.03
C HIS A 5 10.18 -22.73 -2.30
N ASP A 6 11.38 -22.30 -2.68
CA ASP A 6 12.10 -21.23 -1.98
C ASP A 6 11.95 -19.83 -2.64
N MET A 7 11.23 -19.77 -3.76
CA MET A 7 11.06 -18.53 -4.52
C MET A 7 10.38 -17.39 -3.72
N PRO A 8 9.32 -17.64 -2.91
CA PRO A 8 8.75 -16.59 -2.06
C PRO A 8 9.76 -16.05 -1.04
N ALA A 9 10.54 -16.91 -0.40
CA ALA A 9 11.54 -16.50 0.60
C ALA A 9 12.65 -15.63 -0.02
N VAL A 10 13.10 -16.00 -1.23
CA VAL A 10 14.06 -15.18 -1.99
C VAL A 10 13.46 -13.83 -2.39
N LEU A 11 12.22 -13.81 -2.88
CA LEU A 11 11.54 -12.58 -3.29
C LEU A 11 11.21 -11.66 -2.12
N ASP A 12 10.90 -12.21 -0.94
CA ASP A 12 10.69 -11.43 0.29
C ASP A 12 11.94 -10.63 0.68
N VAL A 13 13.14 -11.15 0.40
CA VAL A 13 14.41 -10.45 0.64
C VAL A 13 14.75 -9.47 -0.49
N LEU A 14 14.62 -9.91 -1.75
CA LEU A 14 15.13 -9.16 -2.90
C LEU A 14 14.16 -8.13 -3.46
N CYS A 15 12.86 -8.31 -3.26
CA CYS A 15 11.81 -7.59 -4.00
C CYS A 15 10.63 -7.32 -3.07
N PRO A 16 10.68 -6.34 -2.16
CA PRO A 16 9.66 -6.15 -1.13
C PRO A 16 8.26 -5.80 -1.68
N MET A 17 8.14 -5.41 -2.95
CA MET A 17 6.89 -5.10 -3.65
C MET A 17 6.63 -6.09 -4.82
N TYR A 18 6.31 -7.34 -4.49
CA TYR A 18 5.96 -8.39 -5.47
C TYR A 18 4.65 -9.09 -5.13
N VAL A 19 4.02 -9.70 -6.12
CA VAL A 19 2.85 -10.56 -5.93
C VAL A 19 2.98 -11.81 -6.79
N MET A 20 2.62 -12.95 -6.23
CA MET A 20 2.55 -14.22 -6.95
C MET A 20 1.09 -14.64 -7.09
N THR A 21 0.75 -15.20 -8.24
CA THR A 21 -0.61 -15.69 -8.52
C THR A 21 -0.55 -17.14 -9.00
N ASN A 22 -1.61 -17.89 -8.72
CA ASN A 22 -1.80 -19.21 -9.29
C ASN A 22 -2.35 -19.13 -10.72
N ARG A 23 -2.53 -20.30 -11.36
CA ARG A 23 -3.02 -20.41 -12.75
C ARG A 23 -4.37 -19.75 -13.01
N THR A 24 -5.20 -19.63 -11.97
CA THR A 24 -6.55 -19.06 -12.03
C THR A 24 -6.59 -17.58 -11.65
N GLY A 25 -5.44 -17.00 -11.27
CA GLY A 25 -5.32 -15.58 -10.94
C GLY A 25 -5.58 -15.24 -9.48
N HIS A 26 -5.69 -16.24 -8.59
CA HIS A 26 -5.73 -15.99 -7.15
C HIS A 26 -4.32 -15.73 -6.65
N ILE A 27 -4.16 -14.70 -5.84
CA ILE A 27 -2.89 -14.34 -5.20
C ILE A 27 -2.52 -15.43 -4.21
N THR A 28 -1.27 -15.90 -4.27
CA THR A 28 -0.74 -16.93 -3.39
C THR A 28 0.26 -16.38 -2.39
N HIS A 29 1.01 -15.34 -2.77
CA HIS A 29 2.03 -14.70 -1.95
C HIS A 29 2.13 -13.22 -2.31
N VAL A 30 2.52 -12.39 -1.34
CA VAL A 30 2.64 -10.94 -1.48
C VAL A 30 3.80 -10.41 -0.64
N GLY A 31 4.59 -9.50 -1.20
CA GLY A 31 5.71 -8.86 -0.52
C GLY A 31 5.28 -7.92 0.60
N ALA A 32 6.20 -7.67 1.54
CA ALA A 32 5.94 -6.88 2.74
C ALA A 32 5.43 -5.47 2.44
N THR A 33 5.93 -4.80 1.41
CA THR A 33 5.48 -3.44 1.06
C THR A 33 4.05 -3.43 0.55
N LEU A 34 3.65 -4.40 -0.28
CA LEU A 34 2.26 -4.50 -0.73
C LEU A 34 1.32 -4.77 0.46
N ARG A 35 1.70 -5.67 1.38
CA ARG A 35 0.92 -5.90 2.62
C ARG A 35 0.70 -4.62 3.43
N LYS A 36 1.73 -3.78 3.57
CA LYS A 36 1.63 -2.48 4.23
C LYS A 36 0.71 -1.50 3.49
N LEU A 37 0.71 -1.52 2.15
CA LEU A 37 -0.15 -0.63 1.36
C LEU A 37 -1.65 -0.95 1.51
N ARG A 38 -1.98 -2.20 1.83
CA ARG A 38 -3.36 -2.64 2.17
C ARG A 38 -3.35 -3.66 3.30
N PRO A 39 -3.32 -3.18 4.55
CA PRO A 39 -3.32 -4.05 5.72
C PRO A 39 -4.66 -4.76 5.92
N ASP A 40 -5.76 -4.10 5.54
CA ASP A 40 -7.12 -4.64 5.69
C ASP A 40 -7.52 -5.60 4.55
N LEU A 41 -6.66 -5.78 3.54
CA LEU A 41 -6.94 -6.67 2.43
C LEU A 41 -6.45 -8.08 2.75
N ASP A 42 -7.34 -9.06 2.66
CA ASP A 42 -6.99 -10.48 2.64
C ASP A 42 -6.32 -10.83 1.31
N TRP A 43 -5.01 -10.62 1.24
CA TRP A 43 -4.23 -10.77 0.01
C TRP A 43 -4.26 -12.18 -0.56
N VAL A 44 -4.00 -13.20 0.26
CA VAL A 44 -3.94 -14.58 -0.20
C VAL A 44 -5.35 -15.08 -0.47
N GLY A 45 -5.58 -15.57 -1.69
CA GLY A 45 -6.90 -15.96 -2.16
C GLY A 45 -7.66 -14.83 -2.88
N ALA A 46 -7.26 -13.56 -2.75
CA ALA A 46 -7.87 -12.50 -3.56
C ALA A 46 -7.52 -12.66 -5.05
N ARG A 47 -8.43 -12.24 -5.94
CA ARG A 47 -8.21 -12.29 -7.39
C ARG A 47 -7.39 -11.08 -7.83
N PHE A 48 -6.29 -11.32 -8.54
CA PHE A 48 -5.34 -10.26 -8.91
C PHE A 48 -6.00 -9.09 -9.66
N LEU A 49 -6.89 -9.37 -10.61
CA LEU A 49 -7.56 -8.32 -11.40
C LEU A 49 -8.68 -7.59 -10.65
N GLU A 50 -9.08 -8.07 -9.47
CA GLU A 50 -9.99 -7.39 -8.54
C GLU A 50 -9.22 -6.51 -7.56
N VAL A 51 -7.98 -6.87 -7.21
CA VAL A 51 -7.10 -6.03 -6.38
C VAL A 51 -6.41 -4.94 -7.20
N PHE A 52 -5.97 -5.27 -8.43
CA PHE A 52 -5.24 -4.38 -9.30
C PHE A 52 -6.02 -4.06 -10.60
N ALA A 53 -6.10 -2.78 -10.92
CA ALA A 53 -6.45 -2.30 -12.25
C ALA A 53 -5.19 -2.26 -13.13
N LEU A 54 -5.25 -2.94 -14.28
CA LEU A 54 -4.22 -2.83 -15.31
C LEU A 54 -4.43 -1.55 -16.13
N LYS A 55 -3.46 -0.63 -16.09
CA LYS A 55 -3.48 0.60 -16.89
C LYS A 55 -2.85 0.40 -18.26
N ARG A 56 -1.82 -0.44 -18.33
CA ARG A 56 -1.15 -0.86 -19.57
C ARG A 56 -0.54 -2.26 -19.38
N PRO A 57 -0.61 -3.14 -20.40
CA PRO A 57 -1.38 -3.02 -21.64
C PRO A 57 -2.90 -3.07 -21.37
N ARG A 58 -3.70 -2.25 -22.08
CA ARG A 58 -5.16 -2.15 -21.84
C ARG A 58 -5.94 -3.39 -22.29
N ALA A 59 -5.36 -4.22 -23.15
CA ALA A 59 -5.98 -5.42 -23.69
C ALA A 59 -6.10 -6.57 -22.67
N VAL A 60 -5.43 -6.47 -21.52
CA VAL A 60 -5.48 -7.51 -20.50
C VAL A 60 -6.69 -7.29 -19.60
N THR A 61 -7.72 -8.11 -19.85
CA THR A 61 -8.98 -8.09 -19.08
C THR A 61 -9.26 -9.43 -18.40
N SER A 62 -8.44 -10.46 -18.66
CA SER A 62 -8.57 -11.80 -18.09
C SER A 62 -7.24 -12.36 -17.61
N ILE A 63 -7.28 -13.41 -16.78
CA ILE A 63 -6.07 -14.11 -16.34
C ILE A 63 -5.30 -14.73 -17.51
N THR A 64 -6.01 -15.20 -18.54
CA THR A 64 -5.39 -15.74 -19.75
C THR A 64 -4.54 -14.66 -20.42
N ASN A 65 -5.12 -13.48 -20.68
CA ASN A 65 -4.38 -12.39 -21.30
C ASN A 65 -3.21 -11.87 -20.44
N LEU A 66 -3.38 -11.89 -19.11
CA LEU A 66 -2.31 -11.51 -18.18
C LEU A 66 -1.13 -12.46 -18.30
N ARG A 67 -1.39 -13.77 -18.40
CA ARG A 67 -0.37 -14.79 -18.59
C ARG A 67 0.29 -14.71 -19.97
N ASP A 68 -0.48 -14.41 -21.00
CA ASP A 68 0.04 -14.18 -22.35
C ASP A 68 0.93 -12.93 -22.43
N SER A 69 0.82 -12.03 -21.45
CA SER A 69 1.65 -10.82 -21.32
C SER A 69 2.95 -11.04 -20.55
N ALA A 70 3.38 -12.29 -20.34
CA ALA A 70 4.63 -12.59 -19.66
C ALA A 70 5.83 -11.92 -20.34
N GLY A 71 6.73 -11.34 -19.55
CA GLY A 71 7.87 -10.57 -20.04
C GLY A 71 7.55 -9.13 -20.48
N ILE A 72 6.27 -8.75 -20.51
CA ILE A 72 5.85 -7.38 -20.84
C ILE A 72 5.71 -6.55 -19.56
N LYS A 73 6.19 -5.31 -19.59
CA LYS A 73 6.02 -4.36 -18.48
C LYS A 73 4.54 -4.04 -18.26
N LEU A 74 4.07 -4.29 -17.04
CA LEU A 74 2.70 -3.96 -16.62
C LEU A 74 2.69 -2.64 -15.85
N HIS A 75 1.69 -1.80 -16.12
CA HIS A 75 1.36 -0.65 -15.30
C HIS A 75 0.13 -1.00 -14.47
N LEU A 76 0.32 -1.11 -13.15
CA LEU A 76 -0.71 -1.51 -12.20
C LEU A 76 -1.15 -0.32 -11.36
N GLN A 77 -2.41 -0.34 -10.93
CA GLN A 77 -2.94 0.53 -9.89
C GLN A 77 -3.74 -0.34 -8.92
N LEU A 78 -3.59 -0.14 -7.61
CA LEU A 78 -4.54 -0.73 -6.65
C LEU A 78 -5.94 -0.16 -6.91
N ARG A 79 -6.96 -1.03 -6.92
CA ARG A 79 -8.33 -0.62 -7.28
C ARG A 79 -8.98 0.26 -6.23
N ASP A 80 -8.90 -0.13 -4.96
CA ASP A 80 -9.35 0.75 -3.89
C ASP A 80 -8.24 1.77 -3.57
N ALA A 81 -8.65 2.90 -3.03
CA ALA A 81 -7.79 4.04 -2.73
C ALA A 81 -6.92 3.76 -1.45
N PRO A 82 -5.94 4.64 -1.12
CA PRO A 82 -5.85 6.02 -1.55
C PRO A 82 -4.70 6.28 -2.53
N MET A 83 -5.04 6.80 -3.70
CA MET A 83 -4.15 7.66 -4.47
C MET A 83 -4.78 9.07 -4.41
N PRO A 84 -3.98 10.11 -4.64
CA PRO A 84 -3.65 11.18 -3.70
C PRO A 84 -4.85 12.01 -3.17
N SER A 85 -4.69 12.54 -1.96
CA SER A 85 -5.63 13.36 -1.21
C SER A 85 -6.00 14.67 -1.93
N PHE A 86 -7.00 14.65 -2.82
CA PHE A 86 -7.56 15.90 -3.36
C PHE A 86 -8.83 16.37 -2.64
N LEU A 87 -9.42 15.54 -1.77
CA LEU A 87 -10.70 15.88 -1.13
C LEU A 87 -10.70 15.77 0.40
N ASN A 88 -9.87 14.91 1.01
CA ASN A 88 -9.83 14.77 2.47
C ASN A 88 -8.51 14.15 2.99
N PRO A 89 -7.42 14.94 3.12
CA PRO A 89 -6.13 14.43 3.60
C PRO A 89 -6.20 13.81 5.01
N MET A 90 -7.15 14.24 5.84
CA MET A 90 -7.29 13.70 7.20
C MET A 90 -7.86 12.28 7.23
N LYS A 91 -8.76 11.94 6.29
CA LYS A 91 -9.29 10.57 6.17
C LYS A 91 -8.18 9.59 5.78
N ASP A 92 -7.34 9.98 4.83
CA ASP A 92 -6.22 9.16 4.37
C ASP A 92 -5.16 9.00 5.47
N ALA A 93 -4.82 10.09 6.17
CA ALA A 93 -3.90 10.05 7.30
C ALA A 93 -4.38 9.11 8.42
N ARG A 94 -5.67 9.13 8.77
CA ARG A 94 -6.26 8.21 9.76
C ARG A 94 -6.21 6.76 9.30
N SER A 95 -6.54 6.49 8.03
CA SER A 95 -6.49 5.13 7.47
C SER A 95 -5.08 4.58 7.44
N TRP A 96 -4.07 5.41 7.19
CA TRP A 96 -2.67 5.00 7.30
C TRP A 96 -2.28 4.77 8.77
N ALA A 97 -2.64 5.69 9.67
CA ALA A 97 -2.28 5.61 11.08
C ALA A 97 -2.89 4.37 11.78
N SER A 98 -4.07 3.90 11.37
CA SER A 98 -4.69 2.69 11.94
C SER A 98 -3.91 1.40 11.67
N CYS A 99 -3.01 1.42 10.68
CA CYS A 99 -2.20 0.26 10.32
C CYS A 99 -0.68 0.46 10.42
N ALA A 100 -0.23 1.69 10.69
CA ALA A 100 1.17 1.99 10.91
C ALA A 100 1.62 1.54 12.31
N SER A 101 2.90 1.20 12.45
CA SER A 101 3.50 0.99 13.77
C SER A 101 3.60 2.29 14.56
N LEU A 102 3.74 2.19 15.88
CA LEU A 102 3.91 3.36 16.75
C LEU A 102 5.12 4.21 16.35
N ASP A 103 6.24 3.56 15.98
CA ASP A 103 7.46 4.25 15.58
C ASP A 103 7.27 5.00 14.25
N GLU A 104 6.56 4.38 13.28
CA GLU A 104 6.18 5.05 12.03
C GLU A 104 5.28 6.26 12.30
N CYS A 105 4.26 6.13 13.15
CA CYS A 105 3.38 7.24 13.54
C CYS A 105 4.16 8.41 14.16
N LYS A 106 5.06 8.13 15.10
CA LYS A 106 5.88 9.17 15.76
C LYS A 106 6.81 9.87 14.78
N ALA A 107 7.51 9.10 13.93
CA ALA A 107 8.44 9.66 12.95
C ALA A 107 7.72 10.57 11.95
N TYR A 108 6.58 10.14 11.44
CA TYR A 108 5.82 10.91 10.44
C TYR A 108 5.17 12.14 11.05
N ALA A 109 4.64 12.04 12.28
CA ALA A 109 4.07 13.19 12.98
C ALA A 109 5.14 14.28 13.23
N LEU A 110 6.33 13.89 13.70
CA LEU A 110 7.42 14.83 13.93
C LEU A 110 7.89 15.47 12.62
N ALA A 111 8.15 14.66 11.59
CA ALA A 111 8.60 15.17 10.30
C ALA A 111 7.57 16.10 9.63
N ALA A 112 6.28 15.77 9.72
CA ALA A 112 5.22 16.63 9.21
C ALA A 112 5.13 17.95 9.97
N TYR A 113 5.27 17.92 11.30
CA TYR A 113 5.29 19.11 12.14
C TYR A 113 6.50 20.02 11.84
N GLU A 114 7.70 19.45 11.74
CA GLU A 114 8.93 20.19 11.42
C GLU A 114 8.90 20.84 10.04
N ALA A 115 8.17 20.26 9.09
CA ALA A 115 7.99 20.81 7.75
C ALA A 115 7.04 22.02 7.69
N LEU A 116 6.22 22.24 8.73
CA LEU A 116 5.32 23.40 8.78
C LEU A 116 6.10 24.71 8.97
N PRO A 117 5.65 25.83 8.38
CA PRO A 117 6.17 27.16 8.75
C PRO A 117 6.02 27.40 10.25
N PHE A 118 6.92 28.19 10.84
CA PHE A 118 6.95 28.44 12.28
C PHE A 118 5.60 28.94 12.85
N GLN A 119 4.88 29.79 12.09
CA GLN A 119 3.56 30.28 12.49
C GLN A 119 2.51 29.15 12.58
N GLU A 120 2.54 28.21 11.64
CA GLU A 120 1.65 27.04 11.61
C GLU A 120 2.02 26.01 12.69
N GLN A 121 3.31 25.85 12.99
CA GLN A 121 3.75 25.04 14.13
C GLN A 121 3.15 25.53 15.45
N MET A 122 3.20 26.85 15.69
CA MET A 122 2.61 27.46 16.89
C MET A 122 1.10 27.29 16.93
N ALA A 123 0.40 27.55 15.81
CA ALA A 123 -1.04 27.37 15.72
C ALA A 123 -1.46 25.91 16.02
N PHE A 124 -0.73 24.94 15.46
CA PHE A 124 -0.96 23.53 15.69
C PHE A 124 -0.76 23.12 17.16
N ARG A 125 0.30 23.62 17.82
CA ARG A 125 0.53 23.35 19.25
C ARG A 125 -0.60 23.90 20.13
N ASN A 126 -1.07 25.12 19.85
CA ASN A 126 -2.17 25.72 20.60
C ASN A 126 -3.45 24.92 20.44
N HIS A 127 -3.77 24.50 19.22
CA HIS A 127 -4.94 23.68 18.94
C HIS A 127 -4.94 22.35 19.69
N ILE A 128 -3.82 21.62 19.72
CA ILE A 128 -3.71 20.36 20.49
C ILE A 128 -3.89 20.63 21.99
N SER A 129 -3.27 21.68 22.51
CA SER A 129 -3.33 22.02 23.94
C SER A 129 -4.76 22.37 24.38
N GLU A 130 -5.53 23.06 23.55
CA GLU A 130 -6.95 23.38 23.82
C GLU A 130 -7.84 22.13 23.83
N MET A 131 -7.56 21.16 22.96
CA MET A 131 -8.32 19.90 22.92
C MET A 131 -8.08 19.02 24.16
N GLU A 132 -6.87 19.02 24.72
CA GLU A 132 -6.56 18.28 25.96
C GLU A 132 -7.30 18.85 27.19
N ILE A 133 -7.61 20.15 27.19
CA ILE A 133 -8.33 20.81 28.29
C ILE A 133 -9.85 20.51 28.22
N ALA A 134 -10.36 20.18 27.03
CA ALA A 134 -11.79 19.95 26.78
C ALA A 134 -12.23 18.47 26.83
N ALA A 135 -11.29 17.53 27.02
CA ALA A 135 -11.52 16.08 27.07
C ALA A 135 -11.45 15.53 28.50
#